data_AF-A0A946VXI3-F1
#
_entry.id   AF-A0A946VXI3-F1
#
_cell.length_a   1.000
_cell.length_b   1.000
_cell.length_c   1.000
_cell.angle_alpha   90.00
_cell.angle_beta   90.00
_cell.angle_gamma   90.00
#
_symmetry.space_group_name_H-M   'P 1'
#
loop_
_entity.id
_entity.type
_entity.pdbx_description
1 polymer ?
#
loop_
_entity_poly.entity_id
_entity_poly.type
_entity_poly.pdbx_seq_one_letter_code
_entity_poly.pdbx_strand_id
1 'polypeptide(L)' 'MATINQLVRKPRKRKVKKTDVPALQACPQRRGVCTRVYTTTPKKPNSALRKVCR' A
#
# COMPACT_ATOMS: atom_id res chain seq x y z
N MET A 1 15.92 -18.11 -23.35
CA MET A 1 15.70 -19.23 -22.41
C MET A 1 16.96 -19.42 -21.59
N ALA A 2 16.88 -19.52 -20.26
CA ALA A 2 18.08 -19.64 -19.42
C ALA A 2 18.51 -21.10 -19.28
N THR A 3 19.82 -21.38 -19.34
CA THR A 3 20.37 -22.74 -19.17
C THR A 3 20.36 -23.15 -17.69
N ILE A 4 20.40 -24.46 -17.43
CA ILE A 4 20.42 -25.01 -16.05
C ILE A 4 21.61 -24.44 -15.28
N ASN A 5 22.80 -24.40 -15.88
CA ASN A 5 24.01 -23.85 -15.24
C ASN A 5 23.88 -22.36 -14.89
N GLN A 6 23.12 -21.56 -15.66
CA GLN A 6 22.83 -20.17 -15.33
C GLN A 6 21.91 -20.05 -14.11
N LEU A 7 20.92 -20.94 -13.99
CA LEU A 7 20.01 -20.99 -12.84
C LEU A 7 20.70 -21.48 -11.56
N VAL A 8 21.65 -22.42 -11.68
CA VAL A 8 22.49 -22.89 -10.56
C VAL A 8 23.39 -21.76 -10.04
N ARG A 9 24.03 -21.00 -10.93
CA ARG A 9 24.89 -19.86 -10.53
C ARG A 9 24.09 -18.65 -10.04
N LYS A 10 22.92 -18.39 -10.64
CA LYS A 10 22.03 -17.25 -10.34
C LYS A 10 20.58 -17.71 -10.36
N PRO A 11 20.02 -18.13 -9.20
CA PRO A 11 18.64 -18.58 -9.15
C PRO A 11 17.66 -17.44 -9.45
N ARG A 12 16.48 -17.78 -9.98
CA ARG A 12 15.41 -16.81 -10.20
C ARG A 12 14.92 -16.27 -8.86
N LYS A 13 14.87 -14.94 -8.73
CA LYS A 13 14.27 -14.28 -7.56
C LYS A 13 12.81 -13.98 -7.85
N ARG A 14 11.93 -14.31 -6.90
CA ARG A 14 10.53 -13.87 -6.94
C ARG A 14 10.49 -12.36 -6.70
N LYS A 15 9.59 -11.67 -7.40
CA LYS A 15 9.33 -10.24 -7.15
C LYS A 15 8.60 -10.09 -5.81
N VAL A 16 9.12 -9.25 -4.92
CA VAL A 16 8.44 -8.90 -3.67
C VAL A 16 7.32 -7.91 -3.99
N LYS A 17 6.09 -8.19 -3.54
CA LYS A 17 4.96 -7.27 -3.65
C LYS A 17 4.93 -6.35 -2.42
N LYS A 18 4.68 -5.06 -2.63
CA LYS A 18 4.46 -4.11 -1.53
C LYS A 18 3.01 -4.18 -1.05
N THR A 19 2.79 -3.90 0.22
CA THR A 19 1.45 -3.80 0.80
C THR A 19 0.88 -2.41 0.56
N ASP A 20 -0.40 -2.31 0.20
CA ASP A 20 -1.07 -1.01 0.02
C ASP A 20 -1.26 -0.25 1.35
N VAL A 21 -1.21 -0.97 2.49
CA VAL A 21 -1.51 -0.46 3.83
C VAL A 21 -0.34 -0.68 4.83
N PRO A 22 0.80 0.01 4.66
CA PRO A 22 1.98 -0.21 5.51
C PRO A 22 1.74 0.13 6.99
N ALA A 23 0.83 1.08 7.28
CA ALA A 23 0.52 1.50 8.65
C ALA A 23 -0.08 0.36 9.52
N LEU A 24 -0.77 -0.61 8.90
CA LEU A 24 -1.42 -1.70 9.61
C LEU A 24 -0.45 -2.81 10.05
N GLN A 25 0.75 -2.91 9.45
CA GLN A 25 1.76 -3.95 9.77
C GLN A 25 1.15 -5.35 9.97
N ALA A 26 0.34 -5.80 9.01
CA ALA A 26 -0.37 -7.09 9.02
C ALA A 26 -1.41 -7.30 10.15
N CYS A 27 -1.72 -6.28 10.95
CA CYS A 27 -2.88 -6.30 11.84
C CYS A 27 -4.17 -6.01 11.05
N PRO A 28 -5.32 -6.62 11.42
CA PRO A 28 -6.59 -6.34 10.76
C PRO A 28 -7.10 -4.90 11.03
N GLN A 29 -6.86 -4.37 12.23
CA GLN A 29 -7.14 -2.97 12.59
C GLN A 29 -6.08 -2.44 13.57
N ARG A 30 -5.96 -1.11 13.68
CA ARG A 30 -5.11 -0.43 14.68
C ARG A 30 -5.80 0.79 15.27
N ARG A 31 -5.62 1.01 16.58
CA ARG A 31 -6.11 2.21 17.27
C ARG A 31 -5.22 3.41 16.94
N GLY A 32 -5.83 4.58 16.77
CA GLY A 32 -5.14 5.85 16.56
C GLY A 32 -5.90 7.01 17.22
N VAL A 33 -5.26 8.18 17.28
CA VAL A 33 -5.86 9.42 17.80
C VAL A 33 -5.91 10.43 16.65
N CYS A 34 -7.05 11.12 16.48
CA CYS A 34 -7.18 12.14 15.44
C CYS A 34 -6.39 13.38 15.84
N THR A 35 -5.40 13.76 15.03
CA THR A 35 -4.62 15.00 15.25
C THR A 35 -5.32 16.22 14.68
N ARG A 36 -6.09 16.04 13.59
CA ARG A 36 -6.87 17.09 12.94
C ARG A 36 -8.09 16.50 12.23
N VAL A 37 -9.22 17.19 12.29
CA VAL A 37 -10.46 16.85 11.57
C VAL A 37 -10.81 17.97 10.60
N TYR A 38 -11.08 17.64 9.34
CA TYR A 38 -11.34 18.61 8.28
C TYR A 38 -12.08 17.98 7.09
N THR A 39 -12.46 18.81 6.11
CA THR A 39 -13.15 18.35 4.89
C THR A 39 -12.24 18.43 3.66
N THR A 40 -12.34 17.45 2.75
CA THR A 40 -11.66 17.43 1.44
C THR A 40 -12.64 17.19 0.29
N THR A 41 -12.38 17.78 -0.88
CA THR A 41 -13.17 17.53 -2.09
C THR A 41 -12.59 16.33 -2.87
N PRO A 42 -13.41 15.44 -3.44
CA PRO A 42 -12.93 14.30 -4.22
C PRO A 42 -12.35 14.74 -5.57
N LYS A 43 -11.58 13.85 -6.21
CA LYS A 43 -11.15 14.03 -7.60
C LYS A 43 -12.37 14.01 -8.54
N LYS A 44 -12.35 14.85 -9.59
CA LYS A 44 -13.31 14.81 -10.71
C LYS A 44 -13.45 13.35 -11.23
N PRO A 45 -14.64 12.91 -11.67
CA PRO A 45 -15.86 13.68 -11.96
C PRO A 45 -16.77 13.92 -10.74
N ASN A 46 -16.40 13.37 -9.59
CA ASN A 46 -17.24 13.43 -8.39
C ASN A 46 -17.21 14.81 -7.74
N SER A 47 -18.30 15.18 -7.05
CA SER A 47 -18.40 16.40 -6.25
C SER A 47 -19.05 16.10 -4.91
N ALA A 48 -18.36 16.43 -3.80
CA ALA A 48 -18.84 16.30 -2.42
C ALA A 48 -17.84 16.94 -1.43
N LEU A 49 -18.23 17.11 -0.16
CA LEU A 49 -17.31 17.37 0.96
C LEU A 49 -17.12 16.08 1.79
N ARG A 50 -15.93 15.50 1.76
CA ARG A 50 -15.58 14.29 2.54
C ARG A 50 -14.97 14.69 3.88
N LYS A 51 -15.58 14.26 4.98
CA LYS A 51 -15.01 14.43 6.34
C LYS A 51 -13.87 13.43 6.53
N VAL A 52 -12.67 13.91 6.88
CA VAL A 52 -11.45 13.10 7.04
C VAL A 52 -10.66 13.52 8.29
N CYS A 53 -9.80 12.62 8.77
CA CYS A 53 -8.87 12.86 9.87
C CYS A 53 -7.41 12.58 9.49
N ARG A 54 -6.46 13.18 10.22
CA ARG A 54 -5.01 12.92 10.11
C ARG A 54 -4.45 12.32 11.40
#